data_AF-A0A3A3EM04-F1
#
_entry.id   AF-A0A3A3EM04-F1
#
_cell.length_a   1.000
_cell.length_b   1.000
_cell.length_c   1.000
_cell.angle_alpha   90.00
_cell.angle_beta   90.00
_cell.angle_gamma   90.00
#
_symmetry.space_group_name_H-M   'P 1'
#
loop_
_entity.id
_entity.type
_entity.pdbx_description
1 polymer ?
#
loop_
_entity_poly.entity_id
_entity_poly.type
_entity_poly.pdbx_seq_one_letter_code
_entity_poly.pdbx_strand_id
1 'polypeptide(L)'
;MKYLVIFFMVICCVACTPDVEPQWHMSSRLSYDGQPVNWKSGSVIGCQHCKIKEGRIVEPDGISIIYTLYQRGQWRAEYRESHQARIVLGDNAHVLLVKNKGSGTILLENKHKQISELAKIGTPFILNMGEERFTVVISQFDEPRFGTELSDPLPVKLNYSVLKSQ
;
A
#
# COMPACT_ATOMS: atom_id res chain seq x y z
N MET A 1 -1.49 52.31 -55.21
CA MET A 1 -0.73 51.33 -54.41
C MET A 1 -1.09 51.53 -52.95
N LYS A 2 -1.87 50.61 -52.37
CA LYS A 2 -2.18 50.57 -50.93
C LYS A 2 -2.14 49.10 -50.51
N TYR A 3 -1.09 48.75 -49.79
CA TYR A 3 -0.91 47.44 -49.16
C TYR A 3 -1.78 47.40 -47.91
N LEU A 4 -2.55 46.33 -47.73
CA LEU A 4 -3.10 45.99 -46.42
C LEU A 4 -2.70 44.56 -46.07
N VAL A 5 -2.02 44.48 -44.93
CA VAL A 5 -1.30 43.36 -44.36
C VAL A 5 -2.28 42.33 -43.81
N ILE A 6 -2.16 41.07 -44.23
CA ILE A 6 -2.89 39.94 -43.67
C ILE A 6 -2.15 39.48 -42.41
N PHE A 7 -2.74 39.74 -41.25
CA PHE A 7 -2.22 39.29 -39.95
C PHE A 7 -2.62 37.82 -39.75
N PHE A 8 -1.69 36.91 -40.07
CA PHE A 8 -1.85 35.48 -39.76
C PHE A 8 -1.71 35.30 -38.24
N MET A 9 -2.84 35.23 -37.54
CA MET A 9 -2.88 34.86 -36.13
C MET A 9 -2.64 33.36 -36.03
N VAL A 10 -1.38 32.97 -35.79
CA VAL A 10 -0.99 31.58 -35.51
C VAL A 10 -1.56 31.21 -34.16
N ILE A 11 -2.67 30.46 -34.18
CA ILE A 11 -3.20 29.78 -33.01
C ILE A 11 -2.23 28.64 -32.68
N CYS A 12 -1.31 28.88 -31.75
CA CYS A 12 -0.60 27.81 -31.08
C CYS A 12 -1.62 26.99 -30.28
N CYS A 13 -2.19 25.95 -30.92
CA CYS A 13 -2.72 24.81 -30.20
C CYS A 13 -1.55 24.15 -29.48
N VAL A 14 -1.24 24.63 -28.27
CA VAL A 14 -0.50 23.83 -27.31
C VAL A 14 -1.42 22.65 -27.05
N ALA A 15 -1.17 21.53 -27.72
CA ALA A 15 -1.76 20.27 -27.34
C ALA A 15 -1.34 20.07 -25.87
N CYS A 16 -2.28 20.27 -24.95
CA CYS A 16 -2.20 19.66 -23.64
C CYS A 16 -2.10 18.17 -23.92
N THR A 17 -0.87 17.64 -23.96
CA THR A 17 -0.66 16.24 -23.66
C THR A 17 -1.42 16.01 -22.35
N PRO A 18 -2.38 15.08 -22.29
CA PRO A 18 -2.93 14.72 -20.99
C PRO A 18 -1.72 14.35 -20.15
N ASP A 19 -1.51 15.07 -19.04
CA ASP A 19 -0.61 14.63 -18.00
C ASP A 19 -1.06 13.20 -17.70
N VAL A 20 -0.28 12.23 -18.15
CA VAL A 20 -0.48 10.84 -17.75
C VAL A 20 -0.14 10.87 -16.27
N GLU A 21 -1.16 11.09 -15.45
CA GLU A 21 -1.02 11.20 -14.00
C GLU A 21 -0.18 10.00 -13.56
N PRO A 22 1.01 10.20 -12.95
CA PRO A 22 1.84 9.08 -12.57
C PRO A 22 1.07 8.23 -11.56
N GLN A 23 0.58 7.08 -12.03
CA GLN A 23 -0.35 6.27 -11.25
C GLN A 23 0.44 5.43 -10.25
N TRP A 24 0.00 5.47 -9.00
CA TRP A 24 0.46 4.55 -7.97
C TRP A 24 0.38 3.10 -8.49
N HIS A 25 1.50 2.38 -8.42
CA HIS A 25 1.56 1.00 -8.85
C HIS A 25 2.04 0.10 -7.72
N MET A 26 1.32 -1.00 -7.50
CA MET A 26 1.67 -1.99 -6.49
C MET A 26 2.10 -3.28 -7.19
N SER A 27 3.36 -3.68 -7.00
CA SER A 27 3.95 -4.93 -7.50
C SER A 27 4.36 -5.81 -6.33
N SER A 28 5.65 -6.06 -6.11
CA SER A 28 6.18 -6.57 -4.85
C SER A 28 6.44 -5.45 -3.82
N ARG A 29 6.39 -4.19 -4.27
CA ARG A 29 6.49 -2.96 -3.48
C ARG A 29 5.69 -1.84 -4.15
N LEU A 30 5.38 -0.80 -3.38
CA LEU A 30 4.72 0.40 -3.87
C LEU A 30 5.69 1.26 -4.67
N SER A 31 5.23 1.76 -5.82
CA SER A 31 5.96 2.70 -6.67
C SER A 31 5.09 3.88 -7.06
N TYR A 32 5.72 5.04 -7.21
CA TYR A 32 5.14 6.26 -7.79
C TYR A 32 5.96 6.61 -9.03
N ASP A 33 5.29 6.73 -10.18
CA ASP A 33 5.96 7.02 -11.47
C ASP A 33 7.14 6.07 -11.78
N GLY A 34 6.94 4.77 -11.55
CA GLY A 34 7.98 3.75 -11.71
C GLY A 34 9.08 3.74 -10.64
N GLN A 35 9.17 4.77 -9.79
CA GLN A 35 10.15 4.85 -8.71
C GLN A 35 9.63 4.17 -7.43
N PRO A 36 10.38 3.22 -6.82
CA PRO A 36 10.00 2.63 -5.56
C PRO A 36 9.88 3.65 -4.43
N VAL A 37 8.83 3.54 -3.62
CA VAL A 37 8.66 4.37 -2.43
C VAL A 37 9.69 3.97 -1.37
N ASN A 38 10.47 4.92 -0.89
CA ASN A 38 11.25 4.78 0.33
C ASN A 38 10.38 5.20 1.53
N TRP A 39 9.89 4.24 2.30
CA TRP A 39 8.98 4.53 3.42
C TRP A 39 9.63 5.39 4.53
N LYS A 40 10.96 5.41 4.62
CA LYS A 40 11.71 6.12 5.68
C LYS A 40 12.13 7.55 5.30
N SER A 41 11.87 8.02 4.07
CA SER A 41 12.29 9.35 3.61
C SER A 41 11.37 10.50 4.02
N GLY A 42 10.19 10.22 4.58
CA GLY A 42 9.18 11.23 4.94
C GLY A 42 8.46 11.91 3.75
N SER A 43 8.91 11.67 2.52
CA SER A 43 8.35 12.20 1.27
C SER A 43 8.52 11.18 0.14
N VAL A 44 7.80 11.38 -0.98
CA VAL A 44 7.90 10.52 -2.17
C VAL A 44 8.52 11.30 -3.31
N ILE A 45 9.61 10.77 -3.89
CA ILE A 45 10.31 11.39 -5.01
C ILE A 45 9.33 11.59 -6.16
N GLY A 46 9.27 12.81 -6.71
CA GLY A 46 8.36 13.18 -7.80
C GLY A 46 6.93 13.52 -7.36
N CYS A 47 6.54 13.35 -6.09
CA CYS A 47 5.22 13.72 -5.60
C CYS A 47 5.27 14.89 -4.60
N GLN A 48 5.03 16.11 -5.08
CA GLN A 48 5.10 17.34 -4.27
C GLN A 48 4.08 17.39 -3.12
N HIS A 49 2.93 16.72 -3.28
CA HIS A 49 1.87 16.70 -2.27
C HIS A 49 1.84 15.40 -1.46
N CYS A 50 2.91 14.63 -1.48
CA CYS A 50 3.03 13.39 -0.73
C CYS A 50 3.82 13.58 0.57
N LYS A 51 3.29 13.05 1.66
CA LYS A 51 3.97 13.00 2.96
C LYS A 51 3.88 11.60 3.54
N ILE A 52 4.99 11.09 4.05
CA ILE A 52 5.02 9.83 4.80
C ILE A 52 5.18 10.16 6.29
N LYS A 53 4.38 9.52 7.12
CA LYS A 53 4.48 9.61 8.59
C LYS A 53 4.82 8.24 9.16
N GLU A 54 5.82 8.19 10.02
CA GLU A 54 6.10 7.01 10.86
C GLU A 54 5.20 7.06 12.10
N GLY A 55 4.64 5.91 12.47
CA GLY A 55 3.92 5.66 13.70
C GLY A 55 4.38 4.36 14.35
N ARG A 56 4.15 4.22 15.65
CA ARG A 56 4.47 3.01 16.42
C ARG A 56 3.24 2.58 17.20
N ILE A 57 2.94 1.29 17.17
CA ILE A 57 1.87 0.69 17.97
C ILE A 57 2.51 -0.34 18.90
N VAL A 58 2.27 -0.18 20.20
CA VAL A 58 2.65 -1.17 21.20
C VAL A 58 1.57 -2.26 21.20
N GLU A 59 1.95 -3.47 20.84
CA GLU A 59 1.09 -4.65 20.85
C GLU A 59 1.65 -5.65 21.87
N PRO A 60 0.83 -6.58 22.38
CA PRO A 60 1.29 -7.58 23.36
C PRO A 60 2.52 -8.38 22.90
N ASP A 61 2.60 -8.63 21.59
CA ASP A 61 3.62 -9.49 20.97
C ASP A 61 4.83 -8.70 20.43
N GLY A 62 4.83 -7.37 20.55
CA GLY A 62 5.91 -6.51 20.07
C GLY A 62 5.46 -5.11 19.66
N ILE A 63 6.40 -4.30 19.15
CA ILE A 63 6.10 -2.94 18.66
C ILE A 63 6.02 -2.97 17.13
N SER A 64 4.82 -2.76 16.60
CA SER A 64 4.61 -2.63 15.16
C SER A 64 4.97 -1.22 14.68
N ILE A 65 5.70 -1.12 13.57
CA ILE A 65 6.05 0.16 12.92
C ILE A 65 5.14 0.36 11.71
N ILE A 66 4.60 1.56 11.56
CA ILE A 66 3.68 1.92 10.49
C ILE A 66 4.22 3.12 9.75
N TYR A 67 4.23 3.04 8.43
CA TYR A 67 4.52 4.15 7.53
C TYR A 67 3.28 4.47 6.73
N THR A 68 2.65 5.60 7.03
CA THR A 68 1.43 6.05 6.36
C THR A 68 1.74 7.12 5.33
N LEU A 69 1.35 6.87 4.09
CA LEU A 69 1.45 7.82 2.99
C LEU A 69 0.14 8.62 2.87
N TYR A 70 0.27 9.94 2.88
CA TYR A 70 -0.79 10.88 2.56
C TYR A 70 -0.49 11.60 1.25
N GLN A 71 -1.49 11.73 0.38
CA GLN A 71 -1.42 12.55 -0.84
C GLN A 71 -2.47 13.67 -0.73
N ARG A 72 -2.05 14.93 -0.79
CA ARG A 72 -2.93 16.10 -0.58
C ARG A 72 -3.75 16.01 0.72
N GLY A 73 -3.14 15.46 1.77
CA GLY A 73 -3.78 15.27 3.08
C GLY A 73 -4.68 14.04 3.21
N GLN A 74 -4.95 13.31 2.13
CA GLN A 74 -5.77 12.09 2.14
C GLN A 74 -4.91 10.84 2.32
N TRP A 75 -5.38 9.89 3.13
CA TRP A 75 -4.73 8.59 3.30
C TRP A 75 -4.69 7.85 1.96
N ARG A 76 -3.50 7.41 1.55
CA ARG A 76 -3.30 6.78 0.23
C ARG A 76 -2.78 5.36 0.33
N ALA A 77 -1.78 5.13 1.16
CA ALA A 77 -1.15 3.82 1.31
C ALA A 77 -0.54 3.67 2.70
N GLU A 78 -0.27 2.44 3.09
CA GLU A 78 0.42 2.09 4.32
C GLU A 78 1.44 0.99 4.05
N TYR A 79 2.57 1.05 4.73
CA TYR A 79 3.45 -0.10 4.94
C TYR A 79 3.58 -0.37 6.42
N ARG A 80 3.41 -1.62 6.82
CA ARG A 80 3.49 -2.02 8.22
C ARG A 80 4.51 -3.14 8.40
N GLU A 81 5.35 -2.97 9.41
CA GLU A 81 6.18 -4.00 10.00
C GLU A 81 5.45 -4.47 11.27
N SER A 82 4.74 -5.58 11.16
CA SER A 82 3.83 -6.05 12.22
C SER A 82 4.37 -7.25 12.97
N HIS A 83 4.13 -7.25 14.29
CA HIS A 83 4.41 -8.37 15.17
C HIS A 83 3.23 -9.33 15.34
N GLN A 84 2.16 -9.15 14.55
CA GLN A 84 0.93 -9.89 14.68
C GLN A 84 0.50 -10.51 13.36
N ALA A 85 -0.12 -11.70 13.44
CA ALA A 85 -0.68 -12.40 12.28
C ALA A 85 -2.02 -11.80 11.83
N ARG A 86 -2.06 -10.48 11.63
CA ARG A 86 -3.22 -9.77 11.09
C ARG A 86 -2.80 -8.61 10.21
N ILE A 87 -3.48 -8.43 9.08
CA ILE A 87 -3.39 -7.20 8.31
C ILE A 87 -4.51 -6.25 8.71
N VAL A 88 -4.19 -4.97 8.65
CA VAL A 88 -5.05 -3.87 9.03
C VAL A 88 -5.17 -2.92 7.84
N LEU A 89 -6.38 -2.57 7.43
CA LEU A 89 -6.66 -1.73 6.25
C LEU A 89 -7.47 -0.49 6.65
N GLY A 90 -7.36 0.56 5.84
CA GLY A 90 -8.18 1.78 5.95
C GLY A 90 -8.03 2.49 7.29
N ASP A 91 -6.79 2.83 7.69
CA ASP A 91 -6.49 3.50 8.96
C ASP A 91 -7.10 2.79 10.20
N ASN A 92 -6.93 1.47 10.25
CA ASN A 92 -7.45 0.59 11.31
C ASN A 92 -8.96 0.30 11.27
N ALA A 93 -9.66 0.64 10.18
CA ALA A 93 -11.07 0.31 10.02
C ALA A 93 -11.35 -1.18 9.80
N HIS A 94 -10.39 -1.93 9.23
CA HIS A 94 -10.60 -3.32 8.86
C HIS A 94 -9.45 -4.21 9.29
N VAL A 95 -9.77 -5.41 9.80
CA VAL A 95 -8.78 -6.39 10.27
C VAL A 95 -9.04 -7.74 9.60
N LEU A 96 -8.00 -8.38 9.08
CA LEU A 96 -8.04 -9.75 8.54
C LEU A 96 -6.94 -10.56 9.22
N LEU A 97 -7.29 -11.74 9.74
CA LEU A 97 -6.33 -12.69 10.28
C LEU A 97 -5.53 -13.33 9.14
N VAL A 98 -4.24 -13.51 9.35
CA VAL A 98 -3.33 -14.16 8.39
C VAL A 98 -3.00 -15.55 8.91
N LYS A 99 -3.15 -16.58 8.06
CA LYS A 99 -2.79 -17.96 8.38
C LYS A 99 -1.88 -18.52 7.31
N ASN A 100 -0.82 -19.22 7.70
CA ASN A 100 0.05 -19.90 6.75
C ASN A 100 -0.67 -21.13 6.17
N LYS A 101 -0.60 -21.33 4.85
CA LYS A 101 -1.07 -22.54 4.17
C LYS A 101 0.06 -23.39 3.60
N GLY A 102 1.30 -22.98 3.82
CA GLY A 102 2.49 -23.60 3.26
C GLY A 102 2.88 -23.02 1.90
N SER A 103 4.10 -23.31 1.47
CA SER A 103 4.62 -22.98 0.12
C SER A 103 4.49 -21.50 -0.26
N GLY A 104 4.62 -20.59 0.71
CA GLY A 104 4.49 -19.14 0.50
C GLY A 104 3.06 -18.66 0.19
N THR A 105 2.06 -19.50 0.47
CA THR A 105 0.64 -19.16 0.36
C THR A 105 0.06 -18.89 1.74
N ILE A 106 -0.80 -17.90 1.83
CA ILE A 106 -1.47 -17.48 3.05
C ILE A 106 -2.97 -17.40 2.82
N LEU A 107 -3.73 -17.57 3.89
CA LEU A 107 -5.17 -17.35 3.94
C LEU A 107 -5.47 -16.12 4.79
N LEU A 108 -6.27 -15.22 4.26
CA LEU A 108 -6.77 -14.03 4.92
C LEU A 108 -8.23 -14.24 5.30
N GLU A 109 -8.57 -14.06 6.57
CA GLU A 109 -9.93 -14.30 7.05
C GLU A 109 -10.46 -13.14 7.89
N ASN A 110 -11.71 -12.76 7.65
CA ASN A 110 -12.52 -12.02 8.61
C ASN A 110 -13.87 -12.72 8.74
N LYS A 111 -14.06 -13.43 9.86
CA LYS A 111 -15.28 -14.21 10.11
C LYS A 111 -16.53 -13.34 10.23
N HIS A 112 -16.41 -12.13 10.78
CA HIS A 112 -17.54 -11.21 10.94
C HIS A 112 -18.04 -10.67 9.59
N LYS A 113 -17.12 -10.42 8.65
CA LYS A 113 -17.43 -9.93 7.30
C LYS A 113 -17.55 -11.05 6.26
N GLN A 114 -17.43 -12.32 6.67
CA GLN A 114 -17.43 -13.50 5.79
C GLN A 114 -16.38 -13.45 4.66
N ILE A 115 -15.21 -12.86 4.94
CA ILE A 115 -14.12 -12.75 3.97
C ILE A 115 -13.17 -13.93 4.15
N SER A 116 -12.79 -14.58 3.04
CA SER A 116 -11.81 -15.65 2.98
C SER A 116 -11.06 -15.57 1.64
N GLU A 117 -9.79 -15.17 1.69
CA GLU A 117 -9.00 -14.89 0.48
C GLU A 117 -7.63 -15.57 0.54
N LEU A 118 -7.28 -16.30 -0.52
CA LEU A 118 -5.96 -16.90 -0.67
C LEU A 118 -5.03 -15.94 -1.39
N ALA A 119 -3.85 -15.73 -0.83
CA ALA A 119 -2.84 -14.87 -1.42
C ALA A 119 -1.46 -15.54 -1.40
N LYS A 120 -0.61 -15.14 -2.35
CA LYS A 120 0.79 -15.56 -2.42
C LYS A 120 1.69 -14.45 -1.92
N ILE A 121 2.63 -14.78 -1.03
CA ILE A 121 3.63 -13.83 -0.54
C ILE A 121 4.40 -13.23 -1.72
N GLY A 122 4.63 -11.92 -1.68
CA GLY A 122 5.33 -11.13 -2.70
C GLY A 122 4.50 -10.82 -3.95
N THR A 123 3.25 -11.27 -4.03
CA THR A 123 2.36 -11.03 -5.17
C THR A 123 1.22 -10.09 -4.76
N PRO A 124 0.92 -9.03 -5.54
CA PRO A 124 -0.18 -8.14 -5.24
C PRO A 124 -1.52 -8.84 -5.47
N PHE A 125 -2.49 -8.56 -4.62
CA PHE A 125 -3.87 -9.02 -4.74
C PHE A 125 -4.84 -7.91 -4.32
N ILE A 126 -6.10 -8.05 -4.71
CA ILE A 126 -7.14 -7.06 -4.46
C ILE A 126 -8.02 -7.54 -3.31
N LEU A 127 -8.32 -6.64 -2.37
CA LEU A 127 -9.33 -6.82 -1.33
C LEU A 127 -10.41 -5.76 -1.47
N ASN A 128 -11.67 -6.20 -1.50
CA ASN A 128 -12.83 -5.32 -1.48
C ASN A 128 -13.43 -5.34 -0.07
N MET A 129 -13.51 -4.17 0.57
CA MET A 129 -14.05 -4.00 1.92
C MET A 129 -15.22 -3.00 1.86
N GLY A 130 -16.41 -3.50 1.55
CA GLY A 130 -17.55 -2.64 1.26
C GLY A 130 -17.31 -1.86 -0.04
N GLU A 131 -17.39 -0.53 0.02
CA GLU A 131 -17.15 0.36 -1.12
C GLU A 131 -15.64 0.65 -1.35
N GLU A 132 -14.78 0.31 -0.38
CA GLU A 132 -13.36 0.55 -0.49
C GLU A 132 -12.64 -0.65 -1.13
N ARG A 133 -11.74 -0.34 -2.06
CA ARG A 133 -10.90 -1.33 -2.73
C ARG A 133 -9.43 -1.08 -2.40
N PHE A 134 -8.72 -2.14 -2.04
CA PHE A 134 -7.32 -2.09 -1.66
C PHE A 134 -6.50 -3.05 -2.53
N THR A 135 -5.32 -2.61 -2.96
CA THR A 135 -4.30 -3.50 -3.49
C THR A 135 -3.30 -3.78 -2.36
N VAL A 136 -3.12 -5.05 -2.02
CA VAL A 136 -2.30 -5.49 -0.89
C VAL A 136 -1.19 -6.38 -1.39
N VAL A 137 -0.02 -6.23 -0.77
CA VAL A 137 1.13 -7.11 -0.94
C VAL A 137 1.64 -7.48 0.43
N ILE A 138 1.75 -8.77 0.70
CA ILE A 138 2.44 -9.27 1.90
C ILE A 138 3.84 -9.67 1.45
N SER A 139 4.85 -8.91 1.89
CA SER A 139 6.25 -9.10 1.48
C SER A 139 6.97 -10.13 2.34
N GLN A 140 6.52 -10.31 3.58
CA GLN A 140 7.09 -11.27 4.52
C GLN A 140 6.00 -11.77 5.46
N PHE A 141 5.98 -13.08 5.70
CA PHE A 141 5.19 -13.67 6.76
C PHE A 141 5.95 -14.87 7.34
N ASP A 142 6.52 -14.67 8.52
CA ASP A 142 7.18 -15.72 9.28
C ASP A 142 6.28 -16.05 10.47
N GLU A 143 5.55 -17.15 10.35
CA GLU A 143 4.85 -17.76 11.47
C GLU A 143 5.86 -18.57 12.29
N PRO A 144 5.92 -18.39 13.61
CA PRO A 144 6.85 -19.15 14.40
C PRO A 144 6.54 -20.63 14.31
N ARG A 145 7.58 -21.44 14.09
CA ARG A 145 7.45 -22.88 14.23
C ARG A 145 7.19 -23.16 15.70
N PHE A 146 6.06 -23.77 16.03
CA PHE A 146 5.84 -24.34 17.36
C PHE A 146 6.94 -25.38 17.61
N GLY A 147 7.97 -24.99 18.35
CA GLY A 147 8.80 -25.94 19.09
C GLY A 147 7.93 -26.49 20.21
N THR A 148 8.00 -27.79 20.48
CA THR A 148 7.24 -28.51 21.50
C THR A 148 7.56 -28.10 22.96
N GLU A 149 8.19 -26.95 23.17
CA GLU A 149 8.51 -26.42 24.48
C GLU A 149 7.64 -25.17 24.71
N LEU A 150 6.94 -25.16 25.85
CA LEU A 150 6.14 -24.05 26.37
C LEU A 150 7.03 -22.83 26.66
N SER A 151 7.48 -22.17 25.61
CA SER A 151 8.10 -20.84 25.65
C SER A 151 7.09 -19.85 25.06
N ASP A 152 7.15 -18.60 25.52
CA ASP A 152 6.27 -17.50 25.13
C ASP A 152 5.95 -17.51 23.62
N PRO A 153 4.73 -17.13 23.20
CA PRO A 153 4.38 -17.10 21.78
C PRO A 153 5.44 -16.32 21.03
N LEU A 154 6.20 -17.05 20.21
CA LEU A 154 7.28 -16.45 19.43
C LEU A 154 6.68 -15.33 18.56
N PRO A 155 7.37 -14.19 18.41
CA PRO A 155 6.81 -13.05 17.70
C PRO A 155 6.64 -13.39 16.22
N VAL A 156 5.43 -13.24 15.72
CA VAL A 156 5.13 -13.28 14.28
C VAL A 156 5.88 -12.11 13.62
N LYS A 157 6.38 -12.31 12.40
CA LYS A 157 6.84 -11.20 11.56
C LYS A 157 5.98 -11.12 10.32
N LEU A 158 5.23 -10.04 10.19
CA LEU A 158 4.34 -9.80 9.05
C LEU A 158 4.62 -8.41 8.48
N ASN A 159 5.19 -8.36 7.28
CA ASN A 159 5.41 -7.12 6.56
C ASN A 159 4.48 -7.04 5.35
N TYR A 160 3.81 -5.91 5.20
CA TYR A 160 2.85 -5.73 4.11
C TYR A 160 2.66 -4.27 3.73
N SER A 161 2.30 -4.06 2.47
CA SER A 161 1.89 -2.77 1.93
C SER A 161 0.45 -2.83 1.47
N VAL A 162 -0.26 -1.73 1.66
CA VAL A 162 -1.66 -1.52 1.27
C VAL A 162 -1.72 -0.23 0.48
N LEU A 163 -2.38 -0.25 -0.68
CA LEU A 163 -2.70 0.92 -1.48
C LEU A 163 -4.21 1.03 -1.63
N LYS A 164 -4.79 2.18 -1.28
CA LYS A 164 -6.18 2.49 -1.61
C LYS A 164 -6.30 2.63 -3.12
N SER A 165 -7.18 1.86 -3.75
CA SER A 165 -7.57 2.12 -5.13
C SER A 165 -8.35 3.44 -5.20
N GLN A 166 -8.23 4.16 -6.32
CA GLN A 166 -9.07 5.35 -6.56
C GLN A 166 -10.49 4.95 -6.90
#